data_AF-A0A5C7HBB2-F1
#
_entry.id   AF-A0A5C7HBB2-F1
#
_cell.length_a   1.000
_cell.length_b   1.000
_cell.length_c   1.000
_cell.angle_alpha   90.00
_cell.angle_beta   90.00
_cell.angle_gamma   90.00
#
_symmetry.space_group_name_H-M   'P 1'
#
loop_
_entity.id
_entity.type
_entity.pdbx_description
1 polymer ?
#
loop_
_entity_poly.entity_id
_entity_poly.type
_entity_poly.pdbx_seq_one_letter_code
_entity_poly.pdbx_strand_id
1 'polypeptide(L)'
;METEDPPIVESSAEDTSGEEEESSSEGFQNLEKEGAQQKILKAIEGSEKLPDSMNDEQKNDILEMALGIIILNLFDNVLREVNDETTACNVWKKLESLYMTKSLSNKIYLNERLFSFKMDPSKGLGQNLDEFKKMTIELANVGEKEKLSDENEAIILLNSLLESFKDVKAAIKYGRTSLSLEECISALKSKELELKIERKDSGENLFVRGKQHRINFSTAQHTSNQILEYVHSDL
;
A
#
# COMPACT_ATOMS: atom_id res chain seq x y z
N MET A 1 -28.71 -13.77 -76.40
CA MET A 1 -28.25 -12.44 -75.92
C MET A 1 -29.52 -11.68 -75.62
N GLU A 2 -30.09 -11.93 -74.45
CA GLU A 2 -29.89 -11.09 -73.25
C GLU A 2 -30.42 -9.68 -73.55
N THR A 3 -31.56 -9.31 -72.98
CA THR A 3 -31.55 -8.61 -71.69
C THR A 3 -32.94 -8.70 -71.06
N GLU A 4 -32.98 -9.11 -69.79
CA GLU A 4 -34.17 -9.03 -68.95
C GLU A 4 -34.33 -7.60 -68.40
N ASP A 5 -35.56 -7.08 -68.40
CA ASP A 5 -35.94 -5.86 -67.70
C ASP A 5 -36.07 -6.13 -66.19
N PRO A 6 -35.52 -5.28 -65.30
CA PRO A 6 -35.72 -5.40 -63.86
C PRO A 6 -37.06 -4.77 -63.40
N PRO A 7 -37.60 -5.17 -62.24
CA PRO A 7 -38.90 -4.69 -61.77
C PRO A 7 -38.81 -3.32 -61.09
N ILE A 8 -39.92 -2.58 -61.19
CA ILE A 8 -40.17 -1.28 -60.56
C ILE A 8 -40.15 -1.45 -59.04
N VAL A 9 -39.28 -0.70 -58.37
CA VAL A 9 -39.28 -0.54 -56.90
C VAL A 9 -40.12 0.69 -56.57
N GLU A 10 -41.26 0.49 -55.93
CA GLU A 10 -42.01 1.55 -55.24
C GLU A 10 -41.17 2.11 -54.08
N SER A 11 -40.77 3.38 -54.17
CA SER A 11 -40.19 4.09 -53.03
C SER A 11 -41.32 4.46 -52.04
N SER A 12 -41.47 3.68 -50.98
CA SER A 12 -42.17 4.15 -49.79
C SER A 12 -41.31 5.21 -49.13
N ALA A 13 -41.80 6.46 -49.10
CA ALA A 13 -41.22 7.51 -48.28
C ALA A 13 -41.52 7.16 -46.81
N GLU A 14 -40.56 6.52 -46.15
CA GLU A 14 -40.58 6.35 -44.70
C GLU A 14 -40.32 7.71 -44.03
N ASP A 15 -41.30 8.09 -43.23
CA ASP A 15 -41.39 9.26 -42.38
C ASP A 15 -40.24 9.25 -41.36
N THR A 16 -39.16 9.96 -41.68
CA THR A 16 -37.94 10.10 -40.85
C THR A 16 -38.04 11.27 -39.87
N SER A 17 -39.26 11.76 -39.59
CA SER A 17 -39.48 12.92 -38.71
C SER A 17 -39.60 12.56 -37.22
N GLY A 18 -39.76 11.28 -36.87
CA GLY A 18 -39.98 10.84 -35.48
C GLY A 18 -38.73 10.57 -34.64
N GLU A 19 -37.60 10.19 -35.26
CA GLU A 19 -36.42 9.71 -34.51
C GLU A 19 -35.47 10.85 -34.06
N GLU A 20 -35.51 12.03 -34.69
CA GLU A 20 -34.68 13.18 -34.29
C GLU A 20 -35.26 13.95 -33.08
N GLU A 21 -36.57 13.94 -32.89
CA GLU A 21 -37.22 14.59 -31.73
C GLU A 21 -37.07 13.77 -30.45
N GLU A 22 -37.06 12.44 -30.53
CA GLU A 22 -36.95 11.56 -29.35
C GLU A 22 -35.53 11.60 -28.74
N SER A 23 -34.49 11.56 -29.58
CA SER A 23 -33.08 11.68 -29.17
C SER A 23 -32.75 13.05 -28.55
N SER A 24 -33.36 14.12 -29.08
CA SER A 24 -33.23 15.47 -28.51
C SER A 24 -33.92 15.55 -27.14
N SER A 25 -35.14 15.04 -27.03
CA SER A 25 -35.93 15.00 -25.78
C SER A 25 -35.21 14.23 -24.66
N GLU A 26 -34.64 13.05 -24.95
CA GLU A 26 -33.85 12.30 -23.99
C GLU A 26 -32.57 13.02 -23.55
N GLY A 27 -31.88 13.70 -24.49
CA GLY A 27 -30.72 14.53 -24.19
C GLY A 27 -31.04 15.69 -23.24
N PHE A 28 -32.17 16.39 -23.46
CA PHE A 28 -32.64 17.45 -22.57
C PHE A 28 -33.06 16.93 -21.18
N GLN A 29 -33.75 15.78 -21.12
CA GLN A 29 -34.12 15.17 -19.83
C GLN A 29 -32.92 14.71 -19.02
N ASN A 30 -31.86 14.23 -19.67
CA ASN A 30 -30.62 13.84 -18.98
C ASN A 30 -29.86 15.04 -18.41
N LEU A 31 -29.80 16.14 -19.15
CA LEU A 31 -29.20 17.41 -18.69
C LEU A 31 -29.98 18.04 -17.52
N GLU A 32 -31.32 17.98 -17.55
CA GLU A 32 -32.15 18.44 -16.43
C GLU A 32 -31.95 17.58 -15.17
N LYS A 33 -31.83 16.25 -15.33
CA LYS A 33 -31.52 15.33 -14.22
C LYS A 33 -30.13 15.60 -13.63
N GLU A 34 -29.12 15.83 -14.46
CA GLU A 34 -27.76 16.14 -14.01
C GLU A 34 -27.72 17.48 -13.25
N GLY A 35 -28.44 18.50 -13.75
CA GLY A 35 -28.61 19.78 -13.07
C GLY A 35 -29.37 19.69 -11.73
N ALA A 36 -30.34 18.79 -11.62
CA ALA A 36 -31.06 18.51 -10.38
C ALA A 36 -30.17 17.80 -9.34
N GLN A 37 -29.40 16.80 -9.76
CA GLN A 37 -28.45 16.08 -8.89
C GLN A 37 -27.38 17.02 -8.33
N GLN A 38 -26.86 17.92 -9.15
CA GLN A 38 -25.86 18.89 -8.71
C GLN A 38 -26.40 19.87 -7.66
N LYS A 39 -27.68 20.24 -7.74
CA LYS A 39 -28.34 21.07 -6.72
C LYS A 39 -28.54 20.32 -5.40
N ILE A 40 -28.89 19.03 -5.47
CA ILE A 40 -29.01 18.14 -4.29
C ILE A 40 -27.65 18.01 -3.59
N LEU A 41 -26.55 17.78 -4.34
CA LEU A 41 -25.21 17.70 -3.76
C LEU A 41 -24.84 18.98 -2.98
N LYS A 42 -25.12 20.16 -3.55
CA LYS A 42 -24.89 21.44 -2.87
C LYS A 42 -25.74 21.61 -1.61
N ALA A 43 -26.98 21.10 -1.62
CA ALA A 43 -27.85 21.13 -0.45
C ALA A 43 -27.33 20.26 0.71
N ILE A 44 -26.62 19.17 0.40
CA ILE A 44 -25.95 18.32 1.39
C ILE A 44 -24.75 19.04 2.02
N GLU A 45 -24.00 19.81 1.24
CA GLU A 45 -22.86 20.61 1.73
C GLU A 45 -23.29 21.79 2.61
N GLY A 46 -24.50 22.32 2.40
CA GLY A 46 -25.12 23.33 3.27
C GLY A 46 -26.10 24.23 2.52
N SER A 47 -27.12 24.75 3.21
CA SER A 47 -28.13 25.65 2.62
C SER A 47 -27.52 26.92 2.02
N GLU A 48 -26.38 27.37 2.52
CA GLU A 48 -25.61 28.53 2.02
C GLU A 48 -24.93 28.28 0.65
N LYS A 49 -24.84 27.02 0.20
CA LYS A 49 -24.20 26.65 -1.08
C LYS A 49 -25.20 26.62 -2.25
N LEU A 50 -26.48 26.83 -1.98
CA LEU A 50 -27.52 26.92 -3.00
C LEU A 50 -27.48 28.28 -3.71
N PRO A 51 -27.78 28.35 -5.02
CA PRO A 51 -27.76 29.60 -5.76
C PRO A 51 -28.72 30.64 -5.18
N ASP A 52 -28.26 31.88 -5.03
CA ASP A 52 -29.09 33.02 -4.59
C ASP A 52 -30.19 33.38 -5.59
N SER A 53 -30.08 32.90 -6.83
CA SER A 53 -31.09 33.07 -7.88
C SER A 53 -32.36 32.24 -7.65
N MET A 54 -32.38 31.33 -6.67
CA MET A 54 -33.55 30.49 -6.35
C MET A 54 -34.37 31.09 -5.22
N ASN A 55 -35.70 30.93 -5.29
CA ASN A 55 -36.59 31.37 -4.23
C ASN A 55 -36.52 30.41 -3.02
N ASP A 56 -37.00 30.87 -1.86
CA ASP A 56 -36.89 30.11 -0.61
C ASP A 56 -37.68 28.79 -0.64
N GLU A 57 -38.79 28.75 -1.38
CA GLU A 57 -39.61 27.54 -1.56
C GLU A 57 -38.86 26.45 -2.34
N GLN A 58 -38.25 26.81 -3.47
CA GLN A 58 -37.39 25.91 -4.25
C GLN A 58 -36.17 25.43 -3.47
N LYS A 59 -35.58 26.31 -2.64
CA LYS A 59 -34.46 25.92 -1.78
C LYS A 59 -34.91 24.89 -0.74
N ASN A 60 -36.06 25.08 -0.12
CA ASN A 60 -36.63 24.14 0.84
C ASN A 60 -36.97 22.80 0.19
N ASP A 61 -37.60 22.80 -0.99
CA ASP A 61 -37.91 21.56 -1.72
C ASP A 61 -36.65 20.74 -2.02
N ILE A 62 -35.56 21.40 -2.42
CA ILE A 62 -34.27 20.74 -2.70
C ILE A 62 -33.64 20.20 -1.41
N LEU A 63 -33.75 20.94 -0.29
CA LEU A 63 -33.23 20.50 1.01
C LEU A 63 -34.01 19.30 1.56
N GLU A 64 -35.34 19.30 1.43
CA GLU A 64 -36.20 18.17 1.80
C GLU A 64 -35.96 16.95 0.90
N MET A 65 -35.80 17.17 -0.41
CA MET A 65 -35.47 16.11 -1.36
C MET A 65 -34.10 15.50 -1.04
N ALA A 66 -33.09 16.32 -0.72
CA ALA A 66 -31.78 15.83 -0.31
C ALA A 66 -31.86 15.00 0.98
N LEU A 67 -32.62 15.46 1.97
CA LEU A 67 -32.84 14.74 3.23
C LEU A 67 -33.54 13.40 2.97
N GLY A 68 -34.61 13.40 2.17
CA GLY A 68 -35.36 12.20 1.80
C GLY A 68 -34.49 11.18 1.07
N ILE A 69 -33.68 11.62 0.10
CA ILE A 69 -32.74 10.74 -0.61
C ILE A 69 -31.74 10.12 0.35
N ILE A 70 -31.16 10.90 1.26
CA ILE A 70 -30.21 10.35 2.24
C ILE A 70 -30.93 9.29 3.10
N ILE A 71 -32.06 9.63 3.72
CA ILE A 71 -32.81 8.73 4.61
C ILE A 71 -33.20 7.43 3.89
N LEU A 72 -33.70 7.51 2.65
CA LEU A 72 -34.11 6.34 1.87
C LEU A 72 -32.97 5.38 1.54
N ASN A 73 -31.72 5.85 1.56
CA ASN A 73 -30.52 5.06 1.26
C ASN A 73 -29.80 4.56 2.53
N LEU A 74 -30.33 4.80 3.73
CA LEU A 74 -29.76 4.32 4.98
C LEU A 74 -30.46 3.05 5.48
N PHE A 75 -29.69 2.16 6.11
CA PHE A 75 -30.22 0.99 6.80
C PHE A 75 -30.81 1.37 8.18
N ASP A 76 -31.78 0.59 8.67
CA ASP A 76 -32.50 0.81 9.95
C ASP A 76 -31.58 1.06 11.16
N ASN A 77 -30.42 0.38 11.20
CA ASN A 77 -29.45 0.57 12.27
C ASN A 77 -28.79 1.95 12.23
N VAL A 78 -28.59 2.52 11.04
CA VAL A 78 -28.01 3.86 10.84
C VAL A 78 -29.08 4.93 11.02
N LEU A 79 -30.31 4.68 10.58
CA LEU A 79 -31.46 5.57 10.79
C LEU A 79 -31.68 5.90 12.27
N ARG A 80 -31.54 4.91 13.16
CA ARG A 80 -31.60 5.15 14.62
C ARG A 80 -30.54 6.12 15.13
N GLU A 81 -29.36 6.16 14.52
CA GLU A 81 -28.25 7.02 14.93
C GLU A 81 -28.37 8.46 14.42
N VAL A 82 -29.15 8.69 13.37
CA VAL A 82 -29.36 10.02 12.75
C VAL A 82 -30.75 10.61 13.00
N ASN A 83 -31.60 9.92 13.77
CA ASN A 83 -33.02 10.29 13.98
C ASN A 83 -33.21 11.67 14.66
N ASP A 84 -32.20 12.17 15.37
CA ASP A 84 -32.27 13.48 16.02
C ASP A 84 -32.00 14.64 15.05
N GLU A 85 -31.56 14.36 13.82
CA GLU A 85 -31.17 15.37 12.83
C GLU A 85 -32.29 15.63 11.81
N THR A 86 -32.62 16.91 11.61
CA THR A 86 -33.75 17.34 10.77
C THR A 86 -33.33 17.95 9.43
N THR A 87 -32.04 18.03 9.13
CA THR A 87 -31.53 18.65 7.90
C THR A 87 -30.58 17.71 7.16
N ALA A 88 -30.59 17.73 5.82
CA ALA A 88 -29.72 16.91 4.99
C ALA A 88 -28.24 17.10 5.36
N CYS A 89 -27.83 18.34 5.59
CA CYS A 89 -26.48 18.70 6.00
C CYS A 89 -26.12 18.11 7.37
N ASN A 90 -27.00 18.19 8.36
CA ASN A 90 -26.71 17.62 9.68
C ASN A 90 -26.69 16.09 9.67
N VAL A 91 -27.63 15.45 8.97
CA VAL A 91 -27.62 13.99 8.78
C VAL A 91 -26.30 13.58 8.11
N TRP A 92 -25.87 14.29 7.07
CA TRP A 92 -24.60 14.03 6.40
C TRP A 92 -23.39 14.21 7.34
N LYS A 93 -23.34 15.29 8.12
CA LYS A 93 -22.29 15.51 9.14
C LYS A 93 -22.31 14.46 10.25
N LYS A 94 -23.49 13.98 10.66
CA LYS A 94 -23.64 12.92 11.66
C LYS A 94 -23.17 11.58 11.11
N LEU A 95 -23.52 11.25 9.86
CA LEU A 95 -23.00 10.07 9.16
C LEU A 95 -21.49 10.15 9.02
N GLU A 96 -20.98 11.29 8.56
CA GLU A 96 -19.55 11.57 8.52
C GLU A 96 -18.95 11.33 9.90
N SER A 97 -19.50 11.89 10.97
CA SER A 97 -19.04 11.65 12.33
C SER A 97 -19.11 10.17 12.74
N LEU A 98 -20.18 9.42 12.46
CA LEU A 98 -20.32 8.01 12.85
C LEU A 98 -19.29 7.11 12.16
N TYR A 99 -19.09 7.33 10.86
CA TYR A 99 -18.17 6.53 10.06
C TYR A 99 -16.72 7.03 10.15
N MET A 100 -16.50 8.34 10.35
CA MET A 100 -15.19 8.91 10.70
C MET A 100 -14.80 8.63 12.15
N THR A 101 -15.73 8.43 13.09
CA THR A 101 -15.39 8.02 14.48
C THR A 101 -15.05 6.53 14.53
N LYS A 102 -15.70 5.69 13.72
CA LYS A 102 -15.17 4.34 13.45
C LYS A 102 -13.81 4.39 12.76
N SER A 103 -13.55 5.41 11.92
CA SER A 103 -12.20 5.71 11.44
C SER A 103 -11.26 6.15 12.56
N LEU A 104 -11.69 6.87 13.60
CA LEU A 104 -10.86 7.24 14.76
C LEU A 104 -10.50 6.01 15.59
N SER A 105 -11.46 5.13 15.88
CA SER A 105 -11.17 3.85 16.56
C SER A 105 -10.24 2.97 15.71
N ASN A 106 -10.46 2.89 14.40
CA ASN A 106 -9.57 2.18 13.48
C ASN A 106 -8.19 2.84 13.40
N LYS A 107 -8.12 4.17 13.41
CA LYS A 107 -6.90 4.96 13.43
C LYS A 107 -6.11 4.69 14.70
N ILE A 108 -6.74 4.74 15.86
CA ILE A 108 -6.11 4.44 17.15
C ILE A 108 -5.57 3.02 17.12
N TYR A 109 -6.38 2.05 16.70
CA TYR A 109 -5.96 0.65 16.57
C TYR A 109 -4.74 0.48 15.63
N LEU A 110 -4.75 1.10 14.45
CA LEU A 110 -3.64 1.03 13.50
C LEU A 110 -2.37 1.71 14.04
N ASN A 111 -2.52 2.87 14.70
CA ASN A 111 -1.40 3.54 15.36
C ASN A 111 -0.82 2.68 16.49
N GLU A 112 -1.66 2.17 17.39
CA GLU A 112 -1.22 1.27 18.47
C GLU A 112 -0.47 0.07 17.91
N ARG A 113 -1.02 -0.58 16.88
CA ARG A 113 -0.40 -1.74 16.23
C ARG A 113 0.94 -1.38 15.57
N LEU A 114 1.03 -0.24 14.88
CA LEU A 114 2.26 0.19 14.22
C LEU A 114 3.35 0.58 15.23
N PHE A 115 3.03 1.35 16.28
CA PHE A 115 3.99 1.77 17.29
C PHE A 115 4.43 0.62 18.21
N SER A 116 3.58 -0.39 18.40
CA SER A 116 3.91 -1.61 19.13
C SER A 116 4.54 -2.71 18.25
N PHE A 117 4.76 -2.43 16.96
CA PHE A 117 5.28 -3.42 16.03
C PHE A 117 6.67 -3.95 16.46
N LYS A 118 6.80 -5.27 16.44
CA LYS A 118 8.04 -6.01 16.66
C LYS A 118 8.18 -7.06 15.57
N MET A 119 9.40 -7.22 15.06
CA MET A 119 9.69 -8.28 14.11
C MET A 119 9.51 -9.64 14.77
N ASP A 120 8.90 -10.57 14.04
CA ASP A 120 8.74 -11.95 14.46
C ASP A 120 10.01 -12.75 14.09
N PRO A 121 10.71 -13.35 15.07
CA PRO A 121 11.91 -14.15 14.81
C PRO A 121 11.64 -15.44 14.03
N SER A 122 10.39 -15.91 14.00
CA SER A 122 9.99 -17.08 13.21
C SER A 122 9.83 -16.78 11.71
N LYS A 123 9.71 -15.49 11.35
CA LYS A 123 9.55 -15.03 9.96
C LYS A 123 10.87 -14.52 9.39
N GLY A 124 11.02 -14.58 8.08
CA GLY A 124 12.14 -13.96 7.38
C GLY A 124 12.11 -12.43 7.48
N LEU A 125 13.26 -11.76 7.27
CA LEU A 125 13.31 -10.30 7.25
C LEU A 125 12.34 -9.72 6.20
N GLY A 126 12.29 -10.31 5.00
CA GLY A 126 11.39 -9.87 3.94
C GLY A 126 9.92 -9.86 4.36
N GLN A 127 9.44 -10.94 4.97
CA GLN A 127 8.05 -11.04 5.43
C GLN A 127 7.73 -10.02 6.53
N ASN A 128 8.64 -9.82 7.48
CA ASN A 128 8.49 -8.81 8.51
C ASN A 128 8.45 -7.38 7.91
N LEU A 129 9.27 -7.11 6.90
CA LEU A 129 9.26 -5.82 6.19
C LEU A 129 7.97 -5.62 5.39
N ASP A 130 7.43 -6.67 4.78
CA ASP A 130 6.16 -6.59 4.04
C ASP A 130 4.98 -6.33 5.00
N GLU A 131 4.97 -6.95 6.17
CA GLU A 131 3.98 -6.66 7.23
C GLU A 131 4.10 -5.23 7.73
N PHE A 132 5.32 -4.74 7.94
CA PHE A 132 5.58 -3.35 8.29
C PHE A 132 5.00 -2.38 7.24
N LYS A 133 5.37 -2.58 5.96
CA LYS A 133 4.89 -1.75 4.85
C LYS A 133 3.37 -1.79 4.71
N LYS A 134 2.77 -2.96 4.89
CA LYS A 134 1.31 -3.12 4.87
C LYS A 134 0.65 -2.24 5.94
N MET A 135 1.16 -2.23 7.18
CA MET A 135 0.61 -1.39 8.24
C MET A 135 0.78 0.11 7.94
N THR A 136 1.92 0.53 7.38
CA THR A 136 2.11 1.93 6.95
C THR A 136 1.10 2.34 5.88
N ILE A 137 0.86 1.47 4.89
CA ILE A 137 -0.14 1.73 3.83
C ILE A 137 -1.55 1.77 4.40
N GLU A 138 -1.90 0.82 5.28
CA GLU A 138 -3.20 0.81 5.97
C GLU A 138 -3.42 2.11 6.76
N LEU A 139 -2.38 2.63 7.44
CA LEU A 139 -2.46 3.90 8.17
C LEU A 139 -2.58 5.10 7.24
N ALA A 140 -1.80 5.17 6.16
CA ALA A 140 -1.88 6.25 5.18
C ALA A 140 -3.26 6.31 4.49
N ASN A 141 -3.92 5.15 4.31
CA ASN A 141 -5.25 5.07 3.73
C ASN A 141 -6.36 5.60 4.66
N VAL A 142 -6.10 5.76 5.97
CA VAL A 142 -7.08 6.37 6.90
C VAL A 142 -7.22 7.88 6.64
N GLY A 143 -6.18 8.53 6.12
CA GLY A 143 -6.24 9.92 5.69
C GLY A 143 -4.87 10.49 5.37
N GLU A 144 -4.84 11.48 4.46
CA GLU A 144 -3.60 12.09 3.94
C GLU A 144 -2.72 12.71 5.05
N LYS A 145 -3.32 13.17 6.15
CA LYS A 145 -2.62 13.72 7.33
C LYS A 145 -1.99 12.66 8.24
N GLU A 146 -2.33 11.38 8.06
CA GLU A 146 -1.85 10.27 8.89
C GLU A 146 -0.59 9.60 8.32
N LYS A 147 -0.17 10.00 7.11
CA LYS A 147 1.06 9.49 6.52
C LYS A 147 2.26 9.91 7.38
N LEU A 148 3.02 8.93 7.82
CA LEU A 148 4.24 9.19 8.57
C LEU A 148 5.31 9.78 7.64
N SER A 149 6.21 10.59 8.23
CA SER A 149 7.42 10.95 7.53
C SER A 149 8.31 9.72 7.37
N ASP A 150 9.10 9.70 6.31
CA ASP A 150 10.07 8.63 6.03
C ASP A 150 11.01 8.38 7.23
N GLU A 151 11.41 9.45 7.92
CA GLU A 151 12.19 9.39 9.14
C GLU A 151 11.46 8.67 10.30
N ASN A 152 10.17 8.97 10.51
CA ASN A 152 9.38 8.33 11.57
C ASN A 152 9.16 6.84 11.27
N GLU A 153 8.90 6.49 10.01
CA GLU A 153 8.80 5.08 9.60
C GLU A 153 10.11 4.33 9.87
N ALA A 154 11.24 4.96 9.54
CA ALA A 154 12.56 4.41 9.83
C ALA A 154 12.81 4.23 11.34
N ILE A 155 12.42 5.20 12.17
CA ILE A 155 12.55 5.11 13.65
C ILE A 155 11.72 3.94 14.19
N ILE A 156 10.47 3.78 13.74
CA ILE A 156 9.61 2.67 14.17
C ILE A 156 10.24 1.34 13.75
N LEU A 157 10.72 1.24 12.50
CA LEU A 157 11.39 0.05 12.00
C LEU A 157 12.65 -0.30 12.81
N LEU A 158 13.49 0.68 13.13
CA LEU A 158 14.68 0.47 13.98
C LEU A 158 14.33 -0.01 15.40
N ASN A 159 13.16 0.39 15.91
CA ASN A 159 12.66 -0.03 17.20
C ASN A 159 11.99 -1.40 17.19
N SER A 160 11.59 -1.91 16.02
CA SER A 160 10.99 -3.23 15.86
C SER A 160 12.01 -4.37 15.65
N LEU A 161 13.28 -4.02 15.35
CA LEU A 161 14.35 -4.97 15.07
C LEU A 161 14.59 -5.99 16.18
N LEU A 162 14.92 -7.22 15.75
CA LEU A 162 15.43 -8.30 16.60
C LEU A 162 16.85 -8.02 17.10
N GLU A 163 17.26 -8.69 18.18
CA GLU A 163 18.59 -8.53 18.78
C GLU A 163 19.74 -8.86 17.78
N SER A 164 19.49 -9.74 16.82
CA SER A 164 20.46 -10.08 15.75
C SER A 164 20.84 -8.90 14.85
N PHE A 165 20.05 -7.82 14.85
CA PHE A 165 20.30 -6.60 14.08
C PHE A 165 20.73 -5.41 14.96
N LYS A 166 21.10 -5.66 16.23
CA LYS A 166 21.48 -4.60 17.17
C LYS A 166 22.65 -3.75 16.70
N ASP A 167 23.64 -4.35 16.05
CA ASP A 167 24.79 -3.62 15.53
C ASP A 167 24.38 -2.65 14.42
N VAL A 168 23.48 -3.09 13.53
CA VAL A 168 22.90 -2.24 12.47
C VAL A 168 22.11 -1.10 13.10
N LYS A 169 21.30 -1.39 14.12
CA LYS A 169 20.54 -0.37 14.87
C LYS A 169 21.48 0.69 15.46
N ALA A 170 22.56 0.28 16.11
CA ALA A 170 23.52 1.20 16.71
C ALA A 170 24.26 2.02 15.64
N ALA A 171 24.70 1.37 14.56
CA ALA A 171 25.39 2.02 13.44
C ALA A 171 24.51 3.08 12.76
N ILE A 172 23.21 2.81 12.57
CA ILE A 172 22.27 3.79 12.01
C ILE A 172 22.02 4.93 13.01
N LYS A 173 21.78 4.60 14.29
CA LYS A 173 21.42 5.59 15.32
C LYS A 173 22.54 6.60 15.61
N TYR A 174 23.80 6.17 15.63
CA TYR A 174 24.94 7.02 16.02
C TYR A 174 25.87 7.36 14.87
N GLY A 175 25.76 6.69 13.72
CA GLY A 175 26.65 6.88 12.57
C GLY A 175 26.13 7.80 11.48
N ARG A 176 24.88 8.27 11.55
CA ARG A 176 24.25 9.11 10.51
C ARG A 176 23.62 10.38 11.08
N THR A 177 23.59 11.43 10.25
CA THR A 177 22.93 12.72 10.55
C THR A 177 21.53 12.84 9.95
N SER A 178 21.20 11.99 8.97
CA SER A 178 19.87 11.88 8.35
C SER A 178 19.44 10.42 8.31
N LEU A 179 18.13 10.20 8.33
CA LEU A 179 17.55 8.88 8.36
C LEU A 179 16.44 8.75 7.31
N SER A 180 16.62 7.82 6.38
CA SER A 180 15.56 7.40 5.45
C SER A 180 15.17 5.94 5.64
N LEU A 181 13.92 5.61 5.30
CA LEU A 181 13.42 4.24 5.40
C LEU A 181 14.17 3.30 4.44
N GLU A 182 14.44 3.76 3.22
CA GLU A 182 15.15 2.96 2.21
C GLU A 182 16.60 2.64 2.61
N GLU A 183 17.31 3.59 3.25
CA GLU A 183 18.64 3.32 3.81
C GLU A 183 18.58 2.29 4.94
N CYS A 184 17.57 2.37 5.81
CA CYS A 184 17.35 1.37 6.86
C CYS A 184 17.10 -0.02 6.27
N ILE A 185 16.16 -0.12 5.32
CA ILE A 185 15.84 -1.39 4.66
C ILE A 185 17.08 -1.96 3.95
N SER A 186 17.86 -1.13 3.27
CA SER A 186 19.07 -1.56 2.58
C SER A 186 20.13 -2.08 3.55
N ALA A 187 20.35 -1.39 4.67
CA ALA A 187 21.27 -1.82 5.71
C ALA A 187 20.82 -3.15 6.36
N LEU A 188 19.53 -3.33 6.59
CA LEU A 188 18.97 -4.57 7.13
C LEU A 188 19.16 -5.74 6.17
N LYS A 189 18.87 -5.56 4.87
CA LYS A 189 19.10 -6.58 3.84
C LYS A 189 20.58 -6.94 3.72
N SER A 190 21.47 -5.96 3.79
CA SER A 190 22.92 -6.18 3.76
C SER A 190 23.37 -7.04 4.95
N LYS A 191 22.89 -6.74 6.16
CA LYS A 191 23.20 -7.56 7.35
C LYS A 191 22.59 -8.96 7.28
N GLU A 192 21.39 -9.11 6.73
CA GLU A 192 20.77 -10.42 6.54
C GLU A 192 21.61 -11.32 5.62
N LEU A 193 22.19 -10.76 4.56
CA LEU A 193 23.10 -11.48 3.66
C LEU A 193 24.38 -11.93 4.38
N GLU A 194 24.99 -11.04 5.16
CA GLU A 194 26.17 -11.36 5.98
C GLU A 194 25.87 -12.52 6.95
N LEU A 195 24.75 -12.45 7.69
CA LEU A 195 24.30 -13.50 8.61
C LEU A 195 23.98 -14.83 7.91
N LYS A 196 23.62 -14.81 6.62
CA LYS A 196 23.41 -16.03 5.82
C LYS A 196 24.74 -16.66 5.40
N ILE A 197 25.74 -15.84 5.09
CA ILE A 197 27.09 -16.31 4.72
C ILE A 197 27.79 -16.92 5.95
N GLU A 198 27.76 -16.25 7.10
CA GLU A 198 28.34 -16.76 8.36
C GLU A 198 27.77 -18.12 8.76
N ARG A 199 26.44 -18.31 8.62
CA ARG A 199 25.79 -19.59 8.89
C ARG A 199 26.21 -20.71 7.94
N LYS A 200 26.57 -20.37 6.69
CA LYS A 200 27.05 -21.34 5.70
C LYS A 200 28.52 -21.71 5.94
N ASP A 201 29.35 -20.71 6.25
CA ASP A 201 30.79 -20.90 6.48
C ASP A 201 31.10 -21.60 7.83
N SER A 202 30.20 -21.46 8.81
CA SER A 202 30.25 -22.22 10.06
C SER A 202 30.02 -23.74 9.89
N GLY A 203 29.48 -24.19 8.75
CA GLY A 203 29.25 -25.60 8.45
C GLY A 203 30.37 -26.29 7.65
N GLU A 204 31.25 -25.52 7.01
CA GLU A 204 32.20 -26.04 6.01
C GLU A 204 33.67 -26.07 6.50
N ASN A 205 33.96 -25.49 7.67
CA ASN A 205 35.31 -25.47 8.25
C ASN A 205 35.66 -26.63 9.21
N LEU A 206 34.81 -27.66 9.29
CA LEU A 206 35.18 -28.96 9.87
C LEU A 206 35.65 -29.88 8.75
N PHE A 207 36.92 -29.76 8.31
CA PHE A 207 37.80 -30.83 7.78
C PHE A 207 38.98 -30.23 6.99
N VAL A 208 39.84 -29.46 7.64
CA VAL A 208 41.25 -29.37 7.20
C VAL A 208 42.14 -29.93 8.30
N ARG A 209 41.93 -31.20 8.65
CA ARG A 209 42.98 -31.99 9.28
C ARG A 209 43.94 -32.38 8.17
N GLY A 210 44.97 -31.54 7.98
CA GLY A 210 46.01 -31.74 6.98
C GLY A 210 46.50 -33.17 6.96
N LYS A 211 46.16 -33.90 5.90
CA LYS A 211 46.86 -35.14 5.56
C LYS A 211 48.21 -34.71 5.01
N GLN A 212 49.19 -34.57 5.89
CA GLN A 212 50.59 -34.59 5.47
C GLN A 212 50.80 -35.93 4.76
N HIS A 213 50.93 -35.87 3.44
CA HIS A 213 51.36 -37.00 2.63
C HIS A 213 52.84 -37.25 2.97
N ARG A 214 53.08 -38.15 3.94
CA ARG A 214 54.43 -38.64 4.22
C ARG A 214 54.85 -39.51 3.04
N ILE A 215 55.69 -38.95 2.17
CA ILE A 215 56.44 -39.72 1.18
C ILE A 215 57.49 -40.51 1.96
N ASN A 216 57.35 -41.84 1.97
CA ASN A 216 58.36 -42.73 2.53
C ASN A 216 59.41 -42.97 1.45
N PHE A 217 60.65 -42.56 1.71
CA PHE A 217 61.81 -42.97 0.93
C PHE A 217 62.31 -44.32 1.47
N SER A 218 62.63 -45.25 0.58
CA SER A 218 63.25 -46.52 0.96
C SER A 218 64.64 -46.25 1.55
N THR A 219 64.90 -46.79 2.73
CA THR A 219 66.21 -46.71 3.36
C THR A 219 67.15 -47.67 2.65
N ALA A 220 68.10 -47.15 1.88
CA ALA A 220 69.23 -47.92 1.36
C ALA A 220 70.37 -47.86 2.37
N GLN A 221 70.90 -49.02 2.76
CA GLN A 221 72.12 -49.09 3.56
C GLN A 221 73.33 -48.75 2.68
N HIS A 222 74.04 -47.70 3.04
CA HIS A 222 75.29 -47.31 2.38
C HIS A 222 76.45 -48.16 2.92
N THR A 223 77.13 -48.91 2.05
CA THR A 223 78.24 -49.82 2.42
C THR A 223 79.62 -49.25 2.08
N SER A 224 79.80 -47.93 2.09
CA SER A 224 81.13 -47.32 1.91
C SER A 224 81.79 -47.04 3.25
N ASN A 225 83.02 -47.52 3.42
CA ASN A 225 83.88 -47.28 4.58
C ASN A 225 84.70 -45.97 4.44
N GLN A 226 84.14 -44.93 3.83
CA GLN A 226 84.80 -43.63 3.71
C GLN A 226 84.09 -42.57 4.56
N ILE A 227 84.89 -41.73 5.23
CA ILE A 227 84.42 -40.66 6.10
C ILE A 227 83.71 -39.62 5.23
N LEU A 228 82.45 -39.33 5.55
CA LEU A 228 81.67 -38.29 4.90
C LEU A 228 82.18 -36.92 5.37
N GLU A 229 82.86 -36.18 4.49
CA GLU A 229 83.14 -34.77 4.74
C GLU A 229 81.84 -33.97 4.63
N TYR A 230 81.46 -33.36 5.75
CA TYR A 230 80.26 -32.53 5.87
C TYR A 230 80.60 -31.11 5.41
N VAL A 231 80.15 -30.71 4.21
CA VAL A 231 80.25 -29.31 3.77
C VAL A 231 79.02 -28.58 4.30
N HIS A 232 79.23 -27.69 5.27
CA HIS A 232 78.23 -26.68 5.64
C HIS A 232 78.11 -25.68 4.48
N SER A 233 76.98 -25.71 3.79
CA SER A 233 76.59 -24.62 2.89
C SER A 233 75.89 -23.55 3.74
N ASP A 234 76.59 -22.48 4.05
CA ASP A 234 75.99 -21.25 4.54
C ASP A 234 75.34 -20.48 3.36
N LEU A 235 74.07 -20.12 3.59
CA LEU A 235 73.13 -19.27 2.81
C LEU A 235 72.55 -19.80 1.49
#